data_AF-A0A945T859-F1
#
_entry.id   AF-A0A945T859-F1
#
_cell.length_a   1.000
_cell.length_b   1.000
_cell.length_c   1.000
_cell.angle_alpha   90.00
_cell.angle_beta   90.00
_cell.angle_gamma   90.00
#
_symmetry.space_group_name_H-M   'P 1'
#
loop_
_entity.id
_entity.type
_entity.pdbx_description
1 polymer ?
#
loop_
_entity_poly.entity_id
_entity_poly.type
_entity_poly.pdbx_seq_one_letter_code
_entity_poly.pdbx_strand_id
1 'polypeptide(L)'
;MERLNYIVEWLDREWFRFLVWFLVGLFVIPMGITLLTGAVKLDRFYDGLMPGQLNIGVLLLAMAPYLLYLGYRIVRHMRGGEGEIEVF
;
A
#
# COMPACT_ATOMS: atom_id res chain seq x y z
N MET A 1 5.54 28.52 -3.71
CA MET A 1 4.52 28.14 -4.70
C MET A 1 4.98 26.92 -5.50
N GLU A 2 6.11 26.98 -6.21
CA GLU A 2 6.62 25.86 -7.03
C GLU A 2 6.84 24.53 -6.27
N ARG A 3 7.42 24.56 -5.07
CA ARG A 3 7.58 23.35 -4.22
C ARG A 3 6.26 22.69 -3.81
N LEU A 4 5.21 23.48 -3.59
CA LEU A 4 3.90 22.95 -3.20
C LEU A 4 3.22 22.27 -4.40
N ASN A 5 3.28 22.89 -5.58
CA ASN A 5 2.75 22.31 -6.81
C ASN A 5 3.45 20.99 -7.15
N TYR A 6 4.78 20.91 -6.99
CA TYR A 6 5.53 19.66 -7.19
C TYR A 6 5.08 18.53 -6.24
N ILE A 7 4.85 18.84 -4.96
CA ILE A 7 4.38 17.86 -3.97
C ILE A 7 2.97 17.37 -4.34
N VAL A 8 2.10 18.28 -4.78
CA VAL A 8 0.73 17.93 -5.18
C VAL A 8 0.72 17.06 -6.44
N GLU A 9 1.48 17.39 -7.47
CA GLU A 9 1.62 16.55 -8.68
C GLU A 9 2.27 15.19 -8.40
N TRP A 10 3.16 15.12 -7.42
CA TRP A 10 3.74 13.87 -6.98
C TRP A 10 2.70 13.02 -6.23
N LEU A 11 1.94 13.63 -5.32
CA LEU A 11 0.85 12.98 -4.60
C LEU A 11 -0.24 12.45 -5.54
N ASP A 12 -0.61 13.22 -6.57
CA ASP A 12 -1.60 12.80 -7.56
C ASP A 12 -1.17 11.53 -8.33
N ARG A 13 0.10 11.47 -8.73
CA ARG A 13 0.68 10.27 -9.36
C ARG A 13 0.78 9.07 -8.42
N GLU A 14 1.04 9.31 -7.14
CA GLU A 14 1.11 8.24 -6.14
C GLU A 14 -0.25 7.80 -5.62
N TRP A 15 -1.28 8.63 -5.74
CA TRP A 15 -2.62 8.29 -5.28
C TRP A 15 -3.19 7.05 -5.98
N PHE A 16 -3.01 6.95 -7.30
CA PHE A 16 -3.45 5.77 -8.05
C PHE A 16 -2.68 4.51 -7.62
N ARG A 17 -1.37 4.63 -7.39
CA ARG A 17 -0.53 3.52 -6.94
C ARG A 17 -0.88 3.08 -5.53
N PHE A 18 -1.12 4.04 -4.63
CA PHE A 18 -1.66 3.79 -3.31
C PHE A 18 -2.97 3.02 -3.39
N LEU A 19 -3.91 3.49 -4.19
CA LEU A 19 -5.22 2.84 -4.34
C LEU A 19 -5.08 1.40 -4.82
N VAL A 20 -4.26 1.14 -5.85
CA VAL A 20 -4.02 -0.22 -6.35
C VAL A 20 -3.44 -1.12 -5.26
N TRP A 21 -2.38 -0.69 -4.59
CA TRP A 21 -1.73 -1.49 -3.55
C TRP A 21 -2.59 -1.67 -2.30
N PHE A 22 -3.38 -0.66 -1.96
CA PHE A 22 -4.37 -0.74 -0.89
C PHE A 22 -5.46 -1.76 -1.22
N LEU A 23 -6.00 -1.77 -2.43
CA LEU A 23 -6.99 -2.77 -2.87
C LEU A 23 -6.39 -4.20 -2.87
N VAL A 24 -5.12 -4.34 -3.26
CA VAL A 24 -4.41 -5.63 -3.16
C VAL A 24 -4.33 -6.10 -1.71
N GLY A 25 -3.94 -5.22 -0.78
CA GLY A 25 -3.89 -5.53 0.65
C GLY A 25 -5.27 -5.79 1.27
N LEU A 26 -6.31 -5.13 0.76
CA LEU A 26 -7.67 -5.23 1.27
C LEU A 26 -8.42 -6.49 0.79
N PHE A 27 -8.16 -6.94 -0.44
CA PHE A 27 -8.91 -8.03 -1.05
C PHE A 27 -8.04 -9.24 -1.37
N VAL A 28 -6.94 -9.04 -2.09
CA VAL A 28 -6.16 -10.13 -2.68
C VAL A 28 -5.37 -10.88 -1.60
N ILE A 29 -4.68 -10.15 -0.72
CA ILE A 29 -3.86 -10.75 0.33
C ILE A 29 -4.71 -11.56 1.33
N PRO A 30 -5.75 -10.99 1.96
CA PRO A 30 -6.55 -11.76 2.92
C PRO A 30 -7.24 -12.94 2.26
N MET A 31 -7.75 -12.80 1.03
CA MET A 31 -8.34 -13.92 0.28
C MET A 31 -7.30 -15.02 0.00
N GLY A 32 -6.08 -14.66 -0.42
CA GLY A 32 -4.99 -15.59 -0.66
C GLY A 32 -4.58 -16.35 0.61
N ILE A 33 -4.43 -15.64 1.74
CA ILE A 33 -4.12 -16.25 3.03
C ILE A 33 -5.25 -17.20 3.45
N THR A 34 -6.51 -16.78 3.33
CA THR A 34 -7.67 -17.63 3.63
C THR A 34 -7.69 -18.89 2.78
N LEU A 35 -7.49 -18.78 1.46
CA LEU A 35 -7.48 -19.92 0.53
C LEU A 35 -6.35 -20.91 0.82
N LEU A 36 -5.16 -20.41 1.13
CA LEU A 36 -3.96 -21.24 1.30
C LEU A 36 -3.86 -21.86 2.70
N THR A 37 -4.30 -21.14 3.74
CA THR A 37 -4.01 -21.52 5.13
C THR A 37 -5.26 -21.70 5.99
N GLY A 38 -6.41 -21.16 5.56
CA GLY A 38 -7.60 -21.04 6.41
C GLY A 38 -7.42 -20.18 7.67
N ALA A 39 -6.26 -19.55 7.87
CA ALA A 39 -5.92 -18.84 9.10
C ALA A 39 -6.67 -17.51 9.25
N VAL A 40 -7.00 -16.88 8.12
CA VAL A 40 -7.76 -15.62 8.08
C VAL A 40 -9.21 -15.93 7.78
N LYS A 41 -10.12 -15.46 8.66
CA LYS A 41 -11.55 -15.40 8.36
C LYS A 41 -11.87 -14.04 7.76
N LEU A 42 -12.30 -14.01 6.50
CA LEU A 42 -12.57 -12.78 5.77
C LEU A 42 -13.58 -11.88 6.49
N ASP A 43 -14.64 -12.45 7.04
CA ASP A 43 -15.64 -11.68 7.79
C ASP A 43 -15.00 -10.90 8.95
N ARG A 44 -14.19 -11.57 9.76
CA ARG A 44 -13.47 -10.93 10.88
C ARG A 44 -12.42 -9.91 10.42
N PHE A 45 -11.82 -10.16 9.26
CA PHE A 45 -10.87 -9.21 8.67
C PHE A 45 -11.60 -7.92 8.28
N TYR A 46 -12.74 -8.01 7.60
CA TYR A 46 -13.52 -6.84 7.21
C TYR A 46 -14.22 -6.15 8.39
N ASP A 47 -14.68 -6.90 9.39
CA ASP A 47 -15.18 -6.35 10.65
C ASP A 47 -14.10 -5.48 11.34
N GLY A 48 -12.84 -5.91 11.28
CA GLY A 48 -11.69 -5.18 11.79
C GLY A 48 -11.40 -3.85 11.07
N LEU A 49 -12.12 -3.52 9.98
CA LEU A 49 -12.03 -2.24 9.29
C LEU A 49 -13.23 -1.34 9.58
N MET A 50 -14.25 -1.83 10.27
CA MET A 50 -15.45 -1.07 10.57
C MET A 50 -15.19 -0.04 11.70
N PRO A 51 -15.82 1.14 11.62
CA PRO A 51 -15.82 2.11 12.71
C PRO A 51 -16.32 1.45 14.02
N GLY A 52 -15.56 1.60 15.11
CA GLY A 52 -15.87 0.99 16.41
C GLY A 52 -15.28 -0.41 16.65
N GLN A 53 -14.76 -1.07 15.60
CA GLN A 53 -14.06 -2.35 15.70
C GLN A 53 -12.68 -2.30 15.02
N LEU A 54 -12.18 -1.09 14.77
CA LEU A 54 -10.94 -0.86 14.04
C LEU A 54 -9.79 -1.62 14.70
N ASN A 55 -9.27 -2.60 13.96
CA ASN A 55 -8.12 -3.38 14.33
C ASN A 55 -6.90 -2.84 13.58
N ILE A 56 -5.96 -2.28 14.32
CA ILE A 56 -4.73 -1.69 13.76
C ILE A 56 -3.93 -2.72 12.96
N GLY A 57 -3.92 -3.99 13.38
CA GLY A 57 -3.22 -5.06 12.65
C GLY A 57 -3.83 -5.33 11.27
N VAL A 58 -5.15 -5.28 11.16
CA VAL A 58 -5.88 -5.45 9.90
C VAL A 58 -5.61 -4.26 8.97
N LEU A 59 -5.66 -3.04 9.51
CA LEU A 59 -5.33 -1.83 8.76
C LEU A 59 -3.88 -1.86 8.25
N LEU A 60 -2.93 -2.26 9.11
CA LEU A 60 -1.53 -2.41 8.73
C LEU A 60 -1.35 -3.48 7.65
N LEU A 61 -2.06 -4.61 7.74
CA LEU A 61 -2.02 -5.65 6.70
C LEU A 61 -2.54 -5.13 5.35
N ALA A 62 -3.63 -4.35 5.37
CA ALA A 62 -4.19 -3.73 4.16
C ALA A 62 -3.26 -2.68 3.55
N MET A 63 -2.52 -1.93 4.37
CA MET A 63 -1.60 -0.88 3.92
C MET A 63 -0.17 -1.39 3.63
N ALA A 64 0.21 -2.54 4.16
CA ALA A 64 1.57 -3.09 4.09
C ALA A 64 2.14 -3.16 2.65
N PRO A 65 1.37 -3.58 1.62
CA PRO A 65 1.90 -3.66 0.25
C PRO A 65 2.36 -2.29 -0.25
N TYR A 66 1.58 -1.24 0.01
CA TYR A 66 1.95 0.10 -0.38
C TYR A 66 3.14 0.62 0.43
N LEU A 67 3.17 0.39 1.74
CA LEU A 67 4.28 0.82 2.60
C LEU A 67 5.61 0.16 2.17
N LEU A 68 5.57 -1.12 1.81
CA LEU A 68 6.72 -1.84 1.28
C LEU A 68 7.14 -1.32 -0.11
N TYR A 69 6.18 -1.07 -1.00
CA TYR A 69 6.44 -0.45 -2.31
C TYR A 69 7.10 0.92 -2.16
N LEU A 70 6.56 1.78 -1.30
CA LEU A 70 7.07 3.11 -1.02
C LEU A 70 8.48 3.03 -0.41
N GLY A 71 8.68 2.16 0.57
CA GLY A 71 9.98 1.90 1.20
C GLY A 71 11.03 1.44 0.18
N TYR A 72 10.70 0.48 -0.68
CA TYR A 72 11.56 0.05 -1.78
C TYR A 72 11.95 1.22 -2.68
N ARG A 73 10.99 2.06 -3.07
CA ARG A 73 11.24 3.21 -3.94
C ARG A 73 12.13 4.25 -3.27
N ILE A 74 11.92 4.55 -1.99
CA ILE A 74 12.74 5.50 -1.23
C ILE A 74 14.18 4.98 -1.12
N VAL A 75 14.36 3.71 -0.75
CA VAL A 75 15.68 3.08 -0.69
C VAL A 75 16.36 3.10 -2.06
N ARG A 76 15.61 2.78 -3.13
CA ARG A 76 16.12 2.84 -4.50
C ARG A 76 16.48 4.27 -4.91
N HIS A 77 15.71 5.28 -4.53
CA HIS A 77 16.01 6.67 -4.83
C HIS A 77 17.26 7.16 -4.08
N MET A 78 17.44 6.77 -2.82
CA MET A 78 18.65 7.09 -2.05
C MET A 78 19.89 6.34 -2.57
N ARG A 79 19.71 5.14 -3.12
CA ARG A 79 20.79 4.36 -3.76
C ARG A 79 21.07 4.79 -5.21
N GLY A 80 20.07 5.37 -5.88
CA GLY A 80 20.07 5.76 -7.29
C GLY A 80 20.28 7.26 -7.53
N GLY A 81 21.03 7.93 -6.64
CA GLY A 81 21.69 9.20 -6.98
C GLY A 81 22.67 9.08 -8.16
N GLU A 82 22.90 7.86 -8.66
CA GLU A 82 23.55 7.54 -9.93
C GLU A 82 22.62 6.61 -10.73
N GLY A 83 22.10 7.07 -11.87
CA GLY A 83 21.46 6.21 -12.88
C GLY A 83 19.98 6.49 -13.12
N GLU A 84 19.72 7.15 -14.24
CA GLU A 84 18.41 7.32 -14.88
C GLU A 84 17.59 6.04 -14.91
N ILE A 85 16.28 6.19 -14.76
CA ILE A 85 15.34 5.09 -14.89
C ILE A 85 14.40 5.42 -16.04
N GLU A 86 14.79 5.03 -17.25
CA GLU A 86 13.85 4.67 -18.32
C GLU A 86 13.13 3.38 -17.89
N VAL A 87 11.80 3.39 -17.90
CA VAL A 87 11.00 2.15 -17.80
C VAL A 87 9.82 2.28 -18.74
N PHE A 88 9.84 1.42 -19.75
CA PHE A 88 8.74 1.06 -20.63
C PHE A 88 7.54 0.52 -19.84
#